data_AF-A0A7X7NKL6-F1
#
_entry.id   AF-A0A7X7NKL6-F1
#
_cell.length_a   1.000
_cell.length_b   1.000
_cell.length_c   1.000
_cell.angle_alpha   90.00
_cell.angle_beta   90.00
_cell.angle_gamma   90.00
#
_symmetry.space_group_name_H-M   'P 1'
#
loop_
_entity.id
_entity.type
_entity.pdbx_description
1 polymer ?
#
loop_
_entity_poly.entity_id
_entity_poly.type
_entity_poly.pdbx_seq_one_letter_code
_entity_poly.pdbx_strand_id
1 'polypeptide(L)'
;MSIDTEAVSVLAIKEAITSLGYLTENIRTEDNTPIWDEFVYLYKTADRNKRNSDFVGRIPIQIKGVDRSKIRNNYFPERITYKLEWSNIDAYITDGGVILFVVYVKDYNTKCIYYNALLPFDLAVIKTNGNTTKASIALKKFPSSDHEGLSTFHSFIRDRQKQRGTVDNKRLSFDQWNGVLGSIEHLTFTIDVAPGPHISRGEILSLAHDFYLYAKPKDLDLHIPVERIEQPKMVRVENDFRIGAGDQEFFDGTYTIWSQGDAQIHFGNAMCVKLYRKDTGRGLKVNISIKGTLFEQIRDLEFVKVLFETGFLLINSMSHKITQLSNNQKQEIEKYIDKLAFLKNIQRKLNLMGITSDLIIDTIKKNEIWKLALIEKIGSGENCSNVLLNDPIQILYIANMKILLSVTTSNNEKKIDDFFRSTHTVIGRDNEDKEHRVSQYLLLKALDLDVDNFRADVVFEDITKYEIYDGYLELVNFFLLELINAYDNNNNKNRDEIYHLSINLCKWLLSLDDCTIYRMNYYQLKLRKEALTNEETEFCVKISSDEEASIRAGALILLGEHSRANEVIEQLNETAKTEFKSYPIYNLLNRECDH
;
A
#
# COMPACT_ATOMS: atom_id res chain seq x y z
N MET A 1 -9.38 45.32 -42.61
CA MET A 1 -10.66 44.65 -42.86
C MET A 1 -11.04 43.92 -41.60
N SER A 2 -12.21 44.21 -41.02
CA SER A 2 -12.75 43.41 -39.92
C SER A 2 -13.16 42.06 -40.48
N ILE A 3 -12.56 40.98 -39.99
CA ILE A 3 -12.93 39.62 -40.40
C ILE A 3 -14.22 39.27 -39.67
N ASP A 4 -15.21 38.79 -40.41
CA ASP A 4 -16.39 38.16 -39.82
C ASP A 4 -15.97 36.83 -39.19
N THR A 5 -15.73 36.88 -37.88
CA THR A 5 -15.21 35.74 -37.11
C THR A 5 -16.22 34.59 -37.07
N GLU A 6 -17.51 34.89 -37.14
CA GLU A 6 -18.58 33.89 -37.13
C GLU A 6 -18.64 33.14 -38.45
N ALA A 7 -18.66 33.85 -39.57
CA ALA A 7 -18.65 33.25 -40.91
C ALA A 7 -17.41 32.36 -41.13
N VAL A 8 -16.22 32.81 -40.71
CA VAL A 8 -14.98 32.01 -40.80
C VAL A 8 -15.03 30.76 -39.92
N SER A 9 -15.65 30.86 -38.74
CA SER A 9 -15.79 29.73 -37.82
C SER A 9 -16.72 28.66 -38.39
N VAL A 10 -17.87 29.07 -38.93
CA VAL A 10 -18.81 28.16 -39.60
C VAL A 10 -18.14 27.44 -40.77
N LEU A 11 -17.41 28.17 -41.62
CA LEU A 11 -16.68 27.57 -42.74
C LEU A 11 -15.65 26.52 -42.26
N ALA A 12 -14.89 26.84 -41.22
CA ALA A 12 -13.89 25.91 -40.67
C ALA A 12 -14.52 24.60 -40.17
N ILE A 13 -15.68 24.68 -39.52
CA ILE A 13 -16.41 23.49 -39.04
C ILE A 13 -16.99 22.70 -40.20
N LYS A 14 -17.57 23.37 -41.22
CA LYS A 14 -18.04 22.70 -42.44
C LYS A 14 -16.91 21.91 -43.11
N GLU A 15 -15.76 22.55 -43.35
CA GLU A 15 -14.59 21.92 -43.95
C GLU A 15 -14.16 20.66 -43.16
N ALA A 16 -14.06 20.77 -41.83
CA ALA A 16 -13.66 19.66 -40.96
C ALA A 16 -14.69 18.52 -40.89
N ILE A 17 -15.99 18.82 -41.01
CA ILE A 17 -17.06 17.80 -41.01
C ILE A 17 -17.13 17.10 -42.37
N THR A 18 -17.09 17.87 -43.46
CA THR A 18 -17.17 17.33 -44.82
C THR A 18 -15.99 16.40 -45.13
N SER A 19 -14.79 16.69 -44.61
CA SER A 19 -13.61 15.83 -44.81
C SER A 19 -13.79 14.42 -44.25
N LEU A 20 -14.63 14.24 -43.22
CA LEU A 20 -14.88 12.94 -42.59
C LEU A 20 -15.74 12.01 -43.46
N GLY A 21 -16.42 12.49 -44.51
CA GLY A 21 -17.14 11.70 -45.51
C GLY A 21 -18.47 11.06 -45.05
N TYR A 22 -18.59 10.65 -43.78
CA TYR A 22 -19.79 10.00 -43.20
C TYR A 22 -20.81 10.98 -42.63
N LEU A 23 -20.45 12.26 -42.58
CA LEU A 23 -21.28 13.32 -42.01
C LEU A 23 -21.90 14.17 -43.12
N THR A 24 -23.02 14.80 -42.81
CA THR A 24 -23.61 15.85 -43.64
C THR A 24 -23.92 17.03 -42.76
N GLU A 25 -23.32 18.17 -43.07
CA GLU A 25 -23.54 19.43 -42.37
C GLU A 25 -24.90 20.02 -42.74
N ASN A 26 -25.64 20.47 -41.73
CA ASN A 26 -26.77 21.37 -41.91
C ASN A 26 -26.48 22.53 -40.96
N ILE A 27 -25.77 23.52 -41.50
CA ILE A 27 -25.32 24.73 -40.80
C ILE A 27 -25.57 25.92 -41.72
N ARG A 28 -26.44 26.85 -41.35
CA ARG A 28 -26.73 28.11 -42.04
C ARG A 28 -25.95 29.23 -41.37
N THR A 29 -25.62 30.23 -42.16
CA THR A 29 -24.77 31.36 -41.76
C THR A 29 -25.57 32.51 -41.12
N GLU A 30 -26.90 32.41 -41.04
CA GLU A 30 -27.81 33.48 -40.57
C GLU A 30 -29.04 32.90 -39.82
N ASP A 31 -28.84 31.95 -38.92
CA ASP A 31 -29.97 31.31 -38.22
C ASP A 31 -30.41 32.10 -36.97
N ASN A 32 -31.72 32.34 -36.84
CA ASN A 32 -32.36 32.96 -35.66
C ASN A 32 -32.83 31.88 -34.67
N THR A 33 -32.16 30.73 -34.64
CA THR A 33 -32.47 29.65 -33.72
C THR A 33 -32.16 30.07 -32.28
N PRO A 34 -33.04 29.78 -31.30
CA PRO A 34 -32.94 30.42 -29.98
C PRO A 34 -31.66 30.10 -29.20
N ILE A 35 -31.08 28.91 -29.38
CA ILE A 35 -29.99 28.40 -28.54
C ILE A 35 -28.91 27.67 -29.35
N TRP A 36 -29.29 26.80 -30.29
CA TRP A 36 -28.37 26.00 -31.11
C TRP A 36 -27.96 26.71 -32.40
N ASP A 37 -26.72 26.50 -32.85
CA ASP A 37 -26.24 26.98 -34.16
C ASP A 37 -26.43 25.93 -35.30
N GLU A 38 -27.22 24.86 -35.05
CA GLU A 38 -27.75 23.78 -35.95
C GLU A 38 -27.32 22.31 -35.64
N PHE A 39 -27.27 21.43 -36.66
CA PHE A 39 -27.14 19.97 -36.49
C PHE A 39 -26.27 19.31 -37.58
N VAL A 40 -25.67 18.17 -37.22
CA VAL A 40 -24.94 17.29 -38.15
C VAL A 40 -25.65 15.95 -38.24
N TYR A 41 -25.77 15.39 -39.44
CA TYR A 41 -26.29 14.05 -39.65
C TYR A 41 -25.15 13.04 -39.84
N LEU A 42 -25.19 11.95 -39.09
CA LEU A 42 -24.26 10.82 -39.23
C LEU A 42 -24.91 9.69 -40.04
N TYR A 43 -24.13 9.08 -40.93
CA TYR A 43 -24.54 7.95 -41.76
C TYR A 43 -23.57 6.78 -41.67
N LYS A 44 -24.04 5.58 -42.06
CA LYS A 44 -23.25 4.33 -42.09
C LYS A 44 -22.28 4.26 -43.28
N THR A 45 -22.39 5.16 -44.26
CA THR A 45 -21.59 5.17 -45.49
C THR A 45 -20.99 6.55 -45.77
N ALA A 46 -19.80 6.55 -46.38
CA ALA A 46 -19.14 7.74 -46.91
C ALA A 46 -19.62 8.10 -48.33
N ASP A 47 -20.55 7.34 -48.90
CA ASP A 47 -21.07 7.59 -50.24
C ASP A 47 -21.63 9.02 -50.37
N ARG A 48 -21.52 9.57 -51.58
CA ARG A 48 -22.10 10.89 -51.90
C ARG A 48 -23.63 10.86 -51.86
N ASN A 49 -24.23 9.74 -52.26
CA ASN A 49 -25.69 9.54 -52.34
C ASN A 49 -26.19 8.79 -51.10
N LYS A 50 -26.16 9.45 -49.94
CA LYS A 50 -26.58 8.87 -48.65
C LYS A 50 -28.08 8.61 -48.64
N ARG A 51 -28.49 7.38 -48.31
CA ARG A 51 -29.91 6.99 -48.24
C ARG A 51 -30.44 7.13 -46.82
N ASN A 52 -31.75 7.26 -46.69
CA ASN A 52 -32.41 7.26 -45.38
C ASN A 52 -32.14 5.97 -44.57
N SER A 53 -31.93 4.83 -45.25
CA SER A 53 -31.55 3.55 -44.60
C SER A 53 -30.17 3.59 -43.93
N ASP A 54 -29.31 4.50 -44.38
CA ASP A 54 -27.95 4.65 -43.89
C ASP A 54 -27.88 5.65 -42.72
N PHE A 55 -28.98 6.34 -42.41
CA PHE A 55 -29.04 7.32 -41.34
C PHE A 55 -28.79 6.68 -39.97
N VAL A 56 -27.86 7.26 -39.21
CA VAL A 56 -27.50 6.81 -37.86
C VAL A 56 -28.13 7.74 -36.81
N GLY A 57 -28.06 9.05 -37.01
CA GLY A 57 -28.68 10.00 -36.09
C GLY A 57 -28.32 11.46 -36.34
N ARG A 58 -29.04 12.32 -35.61
CA ARG A 58 -28.89 13.79 -35.63
C ARG A 58 -28.11 14.25 -34.40
N ILE A 59 -27.09 15.08 -34.61
CA ILE A 59 -26.18 15.57 -33.56
C ILE A 59 -26.33 17.09 -33.47
N PRO A 60 -26.86 17.64 -32.36
CA PRO A 60 -26.87 19.08 -32.11
C PRO A 60 -25.46 19.61 -31.93
N ILE A 61 -25.18 20.76 -32.55
CA ILE A 61 -23.90 21.43 -32.43
C ILE A 61 -24.07 22.90 -32.03
N GLN A 62 -23.04 23.45 -31.40
CA GLN A 62 -22.90 24.88 -31.12
C GLN A 62 -21.56 25.34 -31.68
N ILE A 63 -21.52 26.46 -32.39
CA ILE A 63 -20.30 27.02 -32.98
C ILE A 63 -20.08 28.43 -32.44
N LYS A 64 -18.96 28.64 -31.74
CA LYS A 64 -18.59 29.97 -31.24
C LYS A 64 -17.24 30.40 -31.78
N GLY A 65 -17.25 31.48 -32.56
CA GLY A 65 -16.04 32.14 -33.03
C GLY A 65 -15.44 33.06 -31.96
N VAL A 66 -14.13 33.01 -31.78
CA VAL A 66 -13.38 33.89 -30.87
C VAL A 66 -12.26 34.56 -31.63
N ASP A 67 -12.31 35.89 -31.70
CA ASP A 67 -11.26 36.70 -32.31
C ASP A 67 -9.95 36.57 -31.49
N ARG A 68 -8.92 36.06 -32.17
CA ARG A 68 -7.54 35.91 -31.69
C ARG A 68 -6.55 36.60 -32.63
N SER A 69 -6.97 37.63 -33.35
CA SER A 69 -6.14 38.45 -34.25
C SER A 69 -4.85 38.96 -33.60
N LYS A 70 -4.86 39.19 -32.28
CA LYS A 70 -3.70 39.68 -31.50
C LYS A 70 -2.74 38.60 -30.99
N ILE A 71 -2.97 37.31 -31.29
CA ILE A 71 -2.10 36.23 -30.77
C ILE A 71 -0.71 36.29 -31.44
N ARG A 72 0.33 36.37 -30.60
CA ARG A 72 1.73 36.36 -31.03
C ARG A 72 2.14 34.93 -31.39
N ASN A 73 2.96 34.77 -32.44
CA ASN A 73 3.62 33.51 -32.84
C ASN A 73 2.73 32.38 -33.40
N ASN A 74 1.48 32.63 -33.82
CA ASN A 74 0.56 31.61 -34.35
C ASN A 74 0.37 30.39 -33.42
N TYR A 75 0.62 30.56 -32.13
CA TYR A 75 0.54 29.48 -31.17
C TYR A 75 -0.89 29.30 -30.67
N PHE A 76 -1.42 28.09 -30.81
CA PHE A 76 -2.73 27.69 -30.28
C PHE A 76 -2.53 26.61 -29.19
N PRO A 77 -2.99 26.85 -27.94
CA PRO A 77 -2.82 25.89 -26.85
C PRO A 77 -3.57 24.58 -27.11
N GLU A 78 -3.18 23.47 -26.49
CA GLU A 78 -3.87 22.17 -26.65
C GLU A 78 -5.27 22.13 -26.03
N ARG A 79 -5.49 22.91 -24.97
CA ARG A 79 -6.76 23.03 -24.27
C ARG A 79 -7.11 24.49 -24.02
N ILE A 80 -8.41 24.79 -24.03
CA ILE A 80 -8.96 26.11 -23.71
C ILE A 80 -10.15 25.98 -22.77
N THR A 81 -10.57 27.10 -22.20
CA THR A 81 -11.81 27.20 -21.44
C THR A 81 -12.74 28.20 -22.12
N TYR A 82 -14.03 27.86 -22.22
CA TYR A 82 -15.08 28.73 -22.75
C TYR A 82 -16.22 28.89 -21.74
N LYS A 83 -16.79 30.08 -21.64
CA LYS A 83 -17.90 30.35 -20.70
C LYS A 83 -19.25 30.19 -21.39
N LEU A 84 -20.14 29.38 -20.80
CA LEU A 84 -21.47 29.10 -21.32
C LEU A 84 -22.55 29.52 -20.30
N GLU A 85 -23.64 30.13 -20.75
CA GLU A 85 -24.79 30.49 -19.90
C GLU A 85 -25.54 29.24 -19.41
N TRP A 86 -26.09 29.28 -18.19
CA TRP A 86 -26.89 28.16 -17.67
C TRP A 86 -28.14 27.86 -18.48
N SER A 87 -28.77 28.87 -19.07
CA SER A 87 -29.93 28.69 -19.95
C SER A 87 -29.60 27.77 -21.14
N ASN A 88 -28.37 27.87 -21.66
CA ASN A 88 -27.91 27.02 -22.76
C ASN A 88 -27.67 25.59 -22.25
N ILE A 89 -27.08 25.43 -21.06
CA ILE A 89 -26.85 24.12 -20.43
C ILE A 89 -28.17 23.38 -20.21
N ASP A 90 -29.19 24.07 -19.69
CA ASP A 90 -30.51 23.47 -19.45
C ASP A 90 -31.19 23.00 -20.74
N ALA A 91 -31.08 23.80 -21.81
CA ALA A 91 -31.56 23.41 -23.12
C ALA A 91 -30.77 22.22 -23.70
N TYR A 92 -29.45 22.18 -23.49
CA TYR A 92 -28.60 21.07 -23.95
C TYR A 92 -28.91 19.77 -23.21
N ILE A 93 -29.16 19.81 -21.89
CA ILE A 93 -29.61 18.64 -21.13
C ILE A 93 -30.93 18.11 -21.71
N THR A 94 -31.86 19.01 -22.00
CA THR A 94 -33.19 18.67 -22.53
C THR A 94 -33.13 18.03 -23.92
N ASP A 95 -32.26 18.52 -24.82
CA ASP A 95 -32.07 17.89 -26.13
C ASP A 95 -31.26 16.58 -26.05
N GLY A 96 -30.62 16.27 -24.91
CA GLY A 96 -29.82 15.06 -24.75
C GLY A 96 -28.34 15.24 -25.10
N GLY A 97 -27.82 16.45 -24.97
CA GLY A 97 -26.42 16.81 -25.18
C GLY A 97 -26.19 17.77 -26.34
N VAL A 98 -24.94 18.23 -26.50
CA VAL A 98 -24.46 19.09 -27.59
C VAL A 98 -22.98 18.81 -27.86
N ILE A 99 -22.53 18.93 -29.11
CA ILE A 99 -21.10 19.11 -29.39
C ILE A 99 -20.81 20.59 -29.50
N LEU A 100 -20.10 21.14 -28.52
CA LEU A 100 -19.68 22.54 -28.50
C LEU A 100 -18.36 22.68 -29.26
N PHE A 101 -18.37 23.47 -30.32
CA PHE A 101 -17.20 23.92 -31.06
C PHE A 101 -16.87 25.37 -30.73
N VAL A 102 -15.59 25.63 -30.45
CA VAL A 102 -15.05 26.99 -30.28
C VAL A 102 -13.90 27.15 -31.25
N VAL A 103 -14.01 28.11 -32.15
CA VAL A 103 -12.99 28.36 -33.19
C VAL A 103 -12.22 29.62 -32.83
N TYR A 104 -10.93 29.47 -32.57
CA TYR A 104 -10.03 30.61 -32.43
C TYR A 104 -9.60 31.06 -33.81
N VAL A 105 -9.96 32.28 -34.19
CA VAL A 105 -9.67 32.86 -35.52
C VAL A 105 -8.63 33.96 -35.35
N LYS A 106 -7.43 33.76 -35.90
CA LYS A 106 -6.45 34.85 -36.02
C LYS A 106 -6.67 35.64 -37.31
N ASP A 107 -6.81 34.90 -38.41
CA ASP A 107 -7.14 35.40 -39.74
C ASP A 107 -7.87 34.30 -40.54
N TYR A 108 -8.23 34.57 -41.80
CA TYR A 108 -8.98 33.62 -42.64
C TYR A 108 -8.28 32.25 -42.80
N ASN A 109 -6.95 32.24 -42.87
CA ASN A 109 -6.15 31.02 -43.07
C ASN A 109 -5.66 30.42 -41.75
N THR A 110 -5.48 31.25 -40.71
CA THR A 110 -4.90 30.84 -39.43
C THR A 110 -6.00 30.72 -38.37
N LYS A 111 -6.48 29.49 -38.19
CA LYS A 111 -7.58 29.15 -37.29
C LYS A 111 -7.36 27.81 -36.59
N CYS A 112 -7.96 27.63 -35.41
CA CYS A 112 -7.88 26.38 -34.66
C CYS A 112 -9.25 26.03 -34.06
N ILE A 113 -9.70 24.81 -34.29
CA ILE A 113 -10.98 24.29 -33.81
C ILE A 113 -10.74 23.57 -32.48
N TYR A 114 -11.52 23.94 -31.48
CA TYR A 114 -11.63 23.24 -30.21
C TYR A 114 -13.03 22.67 -30.06
N TYR A 115 -13.15 21.55 -29.36
CA TYR A 115 -14.44 20.93 -29.12
C TYR A 115 -14.57 20.32 -27.72
N ASN A 116 -15.82 20.13 -27.30
CA ASN A 116 -16.19 19.18 -26.28
C ASN A 116 -17.56 18.57 -26.62
N ALA A 117 -17.62 17.24 -26.67
CA ALA A 117 -18.87 16.49 -26.77
C ALA A 117 -19.48 16.37 -25.37
N LEU A 118 -20.52 17.18 -25.10
CA LEU A 118 -21.16 17.28 -23.80
C LEU A 118 -22.49 16.51 -23.82
N LEU A 119 -22.55 15.40 -23.09
CA LEU A 119 -23.76 14.63 -22.89
C LEU A 119 -24.49 15.05 -21.60
N PRO A 120 -25.74 14.59 -21.37
CA PRO A 120 -26.51 14.97 -20.19
C PRO A 120 -25.75 14.78 -18.87
N PHE A 121 -24.97 13.70 -18.73
CA PHE A 121 -24.13 13.48 -17.56
C PHE A 121 -23.12 14.62 -17.35
N ASP A 122 -22.36 15.00 -18.38
CA ASP A 122 -21.36 16.09 -18.27
C ASP A 122 -22.01 17.40 -17.86
N LEU A 123 -23.11 17.75 -18.55
CA LEU A 123 -23.82 19.01 -18.36
C LEU A 123 -24.39 19.12 -16.94
N ALA A 124 -24.89 18.01 -16.41
CA ALA A 124 -25.45 17.96 -15.09
C ALA A 124 -24.35 18.00 -14.00
N VAL A 125 -23.20 17.35 -14.21
CA VAL A 125 -22.00 17.48 -13.34
C VAL A 125 -21.46 18.93 -13.33
N ILE A 126 -21.43 19.59 -14.50
CA ILE A 126 -21.07 21.00 -14.60
C ILE A 126 -22.02 21.86 -13.75
N LYS A 127 -23.32 21.54 -13.75
CA LYS A 127 -24.35 22.28 -13.01
C LYS A 127 -24.23 22.14 -11.49
N THR A 128 -23.84 20.97 -10.97
CA THR A 128 -23.64 20.78 -9.53
C THR A 128 -22.42 21.51 -8.98
N ASN A 129 -21.43 21.80 -9.83
CA ASN A 129 -20.17 22.41 -9.41
C ASN A 129 -20.13 23.95 -9.59
N GLY A 130 -21.22 24.57 -10.05
CA GLY A 130 -21.26 25.98 -10.41
C GLY A 130 -22.05 26.85 -9.41
N ASN A 131 -21.45 27.95 -8.94
CA ASN A 131 -22.09 28.97 -8.09
C ASN A 131 -22.30 30.33 -8.80
N THR A 132 -22.03 30.41 -10.11
CA THR A 132 -22.07 31.63 -10.94
C THR A 132 -23.27 31.60 -11.88
N THR A 133 -23.46 32.58 -12.78
CA THR A 133 -24.48 32.54 -13.86
C THR A 133 -23.99 31.87 -15.15
N LYS A 134 -22.69 31.60 -15.24
CA LYS A 134 -22.03 30.95 -16.39
C LYS A 134 -21.15 29.81 -15.92
N ALA A 135 -21.12 28.72 -16.68
CA ALA A 135 -20.20 27.60 -16.48
C ALA A 135 -18.92 27.76 -17.30
N SER A 136 -17.80 27.31 -16.77
CA SER A 136 -16.53 27.20 -17.50
C SER A 136 -16.39 25.80 -18.09
N ILE A 137 -16.41 25.69 -19.41
CA ILE A 137 -16.30 24.43 -20.16
C ILE A 137 -14.86 24.27 -20.64
N ALA A 138 -14.23 23.14 -20.32
CA ALA A 138 -12.93 22.78 -20.89
C ALA A 138 -13.13 22.20 -22.30
N LEU A 139 -12.31 22.62 -23.26
CA LEU A 139 -12.30 22.11 -24.63
C LEU A 139 -10.88 21.71 -25.02
N LYS A 140 -10.77 20.68 -25.85
CA LYS A 140 -9.52 20.21 -26.45
C LYS A 140 -9.52 20.47 -27.96
N LYS A 141 -8.35 20.52 -28.59
CA LYS A 141 -8.28 20.63 -30.07
C LYS A 141 -9.09 19.52 -30.74
N PHE A 142 -9.79 19.88 -31.81
CA PHE A 142 -10.48 18.90 -32.63
C PHE A 142 -9.46 17.98 -33.31
N PRO A 143 -9.72 16.65 -33.39
CA PRO A 143 -8.74 15.71 -33.87
C PRO A 143 -8.35 15.98 -35.32
N SER A 144 -7.07 15.83 -35.64
CA SER A 144 -6.57 15.92 -37.03
C SER A 144 -6.73 14.61 -37.80
N SER A 145 -6.99 13.50 -37.12
CA SER A 145 -7.22 12.18 -37.71
C SER A 145 -8.70 11.98 -38.00
N ASP A 146 -9.05 11.60 -39.22
CA ASP A 146 -10.44 11.35 -39.62
C ASP A 146 -11.12 10.28 -38.74
N HIS A 147 -10.37 9.24 -38.35
CA HIS A 147 -10.90 8.20 -37.48
C HIS A 147 -11.29 8.76 -36.09
N GLU A 148 -10.45 9.61 -35.51
CA GLU A 148 -10.70 10.22 -34.19
C GLU A 148 -11.80 11.28 -34.25
N GLY A 149 -11.85 12.05 -35.34
CA GLY A 149 -12.93 12.98 -35.62
C GLY A 149 -14.26 12.24 -35.72
N LEU A 150 -14.31 11.15 -36.48
CA LEU A 150 -15.51 10.34 -36.69
C LEU A 150 -15.96 9.59 -35.42
N SER A 151 -15.02 9.05 -34.63
CA SER A 151 -15.34 8.34 -33.38
C SER A 151 -16.04 9.24 -32.37
N THR A 152 -15.71 10.54 -32.35
CA THR A 152 -16.39 11.55 -31.53
C THR A 152 -17.91 11.56 -31.79
N PHE A 153 -18.32 11.57 -33.06
CA PHE A 153 -19.73 11.62 -33.44
C PHE A 153 -20.46 10.29 -33.20
N HIS A 154 -19.81 9.15 -33.48
CA HIS A 154 -20.37 7.82 -33.17
C HIS A 154 -20.59 7.62 -31.67
N SER A 155 -19.56 7.89 -30.87
CA SER A 155 -19.62 7.78 -29.42
C SER A 155 -20.68 8.72 -28.85
N PHE A 156 -20.79 9.96 -29.35
CA PHE A 156 -21.85 10.89 -28.94
C PHE A 156 -23.26 10.32 -29.17
N ILE A 157 -23.57 9.77 -30.36
CA ILE A 157 -24.91 9.20 -30.62
C ILE A 157 -25.17 7.99 -29.72
N ARG A 158 -24.21 7.07 -29.62
CA ARG A 158 -24.33 5.85 -28.81
C ARG A 158 -24.59 6.19 -27.34
N ASP A 159 -23.80 7.09 -26.78
CA ASP A 159 -23.87 7.43 -25.36
C ASP A 159 -25.05 8.35 -25.06
N ARG A 160 -25.45 9.23 -26.00
CA ARG A 160 -26.72 9.98 -25.90
C ARG A 160 -27.93 9.07 -25.77
N GLN A 161 -27.98 7.96 -26.51
CA GLN A 161 -29.09 7.00 -26.41
C GLN A 161 -29.18 6.37 -25.02
N LYS A 162 -28.04 6.09 -24.38
CA LYS A 162 -27.99 5.51 -23.03
C LYS A 162 -28.32 6.52 -21.93
N GLN A 163 -27.93 7.78 -22.11
CA GLN A 163 -28.08 8.82 -21.09
C GLN A 163 -29.44 9.55 -21.14
N ARG A 164 -30.10 9.55 -22.30
CA ARG A 164 -31.40 10.20 -22.45
C ARG A 164 -32.46 9.49 -21.61
N GLY A 165 -32.96 10.18 -20.59
CA GLY A 165 -33.97 9.65 -19.67
C GLY A 165 -33.41 8.83 -18.49
N THR A 166 -32.09 8.68 -18.39
CA THR A 166 -31.43 7.97 -17.27
C THR A 166 -30.62 8.91 -16.38
N VAL A 167 -30.25 10.09 -16.91
CA VAL A 167 -29.63 11.17 -16.13
C VAL A 167 -30.71 11.98 -15.43
N ASP A 168 -30.66 11.99 -14.10
CA ASP A 168 -31.46 12.86 -13.24
C ASP A 168 -30.55 13.96 -12.69
N ASN A 169 -30.90 15.23 -12.91
CA ASN A 169 -30.13 16.39 -12.44
C ASN A 169 -29.94 16.42 -10.90
N LYS A 170 -30.68 15.61 -10.13
CA LYS A 170 -30.54 15.43 -8.67
C LYS A 170 -29.73 14.19 -8.29
N ARG A 171 -29.53 13.24 -9.21
CA ARG A 171 -28.84 11.95 -9.00
C ARG A 171 -28.00 11.62 -10.23
N LEU A 172 -26.75 12.07 -10.21
CA LEU A 172 -25.80 12.07 -11.31
C LEU A 172 -24.88 10.86 -11.31
N SER A 173 -24.59 10.26 -10.16
CA SER A 173 -23.73 9.08 -10.05
C SER A 173 -24.45 7.92 -9.38
N PHE A 174 -23.97 6.69 -9.59
CA PHE A 174 -24.56 5.51 -8.98
C PHE A 174 -24.72 5.62 -7.45
N ASP A 175 -23.73 6.20 -6.75
CA ASP A 175 -23.80 6.37 -5.29
C ASP A 175 -25.04 7.18 -4.85
N GLN A 176 -25.51 8.09 -5.70
CA GLN A 176 -26.71 8.90 -5.48
C GLN A 176 -28.00 8.17 -5.86
N TRP A 177 -27.90 7.11 -6.67
CA TRP A 177 -28.98 6.16 -6.97
C TRP A 177 -29.04 5.00 -5.97
N ASN A 178 -28.00 4.81 -5.16
CA ASN A 178 -27.90 3.74 -4.19
C ASN A 178 -29.07 3.81 -3.19
N GLY A 179 -29.81 2.71 -3.05
CA GLY A 179 -31.04 2.63 -2.24
C GLY A 179 -32.36 2.89 -3.00
N VAL A 180 -32.32 3.43 -4.22
CA VAL A 180 -33.49 3.52 -5.12
C VAL A 180 -33.47 2.38 -6.15
N LEU A 181 -32.27 1.98 -6.56
CA LEU A 181 -32.05 0.87 -7.47
C LEU A 181 -31.56 -0.34 -6.67
N GLY A 182 -31.83 -1.54 -7.18
CA GLY A 182 -31.25 -2.78 -6.64
C GLY A 182 -29.72 -2.80 -6.75
N SER A 183 -29.11 -3.94 -6.40
CA SER A 183 -27.65 -4.12 -6.51
C SER A 183 -27.15 -3.97 -7.95
N ILE A 184 -25.92 -3.48 -8.15
CA ILE A 184 -25.25 -3.49 -9.47
C ILE A 184 -24.91 -4.93 -9.85
N GLU A 185 -25.20 -5.31 -11.10
CA GLU A 185 -24.73 -6.56 -11.67
C GLU A 185 -23.30 -6.42 -12.22
N HIS A 186 -23.06 -5.40 -13.05
CA HIS A 186 -21.74 -5.10 -13.61
C HIS A 186 -21.63 -3.65 -14.10
N LEU A 187 -20.39 -3.20 -14.31
CA LEU A 187 -20.07 -1.96 -14.99
C LEU A 187 -19.82 -2.22 -16.47
N THR A 188 -20.26 -1.33 -17.33
CA THR A 188 -20.08 -1.42 -18.79
C THR A 188 -19.52 -0.13 -19.34
N PHE A 189 -18.77 -0.24 -20.43
CA PHE A 189 -18.38 0.88 -21.26
C PHE A 189 -18.27 0.40 -22.70
N THR A 190 -18.20 1.33 -23.64
CA THR A 190 -18.01 1.01 -25.05
C THR A 190 -17.01 2.00 -25.62
N ILE A 191 -16.05 1.49 -26.37
CA ILE A 191 -15.02 2.30 -27.01
C ILE A 191 -14.97 1.94 -28.49
N ASP A 192 -14.82 2.96 -29.32
CA ASP A 192 -14.59 2.77 -30.75
C ASP A 192 -13.09 2.67 -30.98
N VAL A 193 -12.67 1.62 -31.68
CA VAL A 193 -11.25 1.30 -31.86
C VAL A 193 -10.98 1.21 -33.35
N ALA A 194 -9.88 1.82 -33.79
CA ALA A 194 -9.45 1.68 -35.17
C ALA A 194 -9.20 0.21 -35.52
N PRO A 195 -9.57 -0.24 -36.74
CA PRO A 195 -9.26 -1.58 -37.20
C PRO A 195 -7.75 -1.82 -37.15
N GLY A 196 -7.33 -2.93 -36.56
CA GLY A 196 -5.91 -3.28 -36.47
C GLY A 196 -5.67 -4.50 -35.58
N PRO A 197 -4.47 -5.09 -35.65
CA PRO A 197 -4.09 -6.19 -34.76
C PRO A 197 -3.80 -5.62 -33.38
N HIS A 198 -4.82 -5.51 -32.54
CA HIS A 198 -4.67 -5.23 -31.11
C HIS A 198 -4.35 -6.54 -30.39
N ILE A 199 -3.34 -6.55 -29.51
CA ILE A 199 -2.88 -7.75 -28.83
C ILE A 199 -3.63 -7.97 -27.51
N SER A 200 -4.17 -6.93 -26.86
CA SER A 200 -4.90 -7.08 -25.60
C SER A 200 -5.95 -6.01 -25.33
N ARG A 201 -6.88 -6.29 -24.40
CA ARG A 201 -7.85 -5.29 -23.89
C ARG A 201 -7.16 -4.09 -23.23
N GLY A 202 -6.04 -4.30 -22.54
CA GLY A 202 -5.26 -3.23 -21.92
C GLY A 202 -4.63 -2.29 -22.94
N GLU A 203 -4.12 -2.84 -24.05
CA GLU A 203 -3.59 -2.05 -25.18
C GLU A 203 -4.68 -1.14 -25.74
N ILE A 204 -5.84 -1.74 -26.06
CA ILE A 204 -7.01 -1.04 -26.60
C ILE A 204 -7.44 0.09 -25.66
N LEU A 205 -7.60 -0.22 -24.36
CA LEU A 205 -8.02 0.77 -23.37
C LEU A 205 -7.02 1.92 -23.26
N SER A 206 -5.71 1.66 -23.29
CA SER A 206 -4.68 2.71 -23.20
C SER A 206 -4.60 3.63 -24.42
N LEU A 207 -5.25 3.23 -25.53
CA LEU A 207 -5.36 3.98 -26.77
C LEU A 207 -6.76 4.58 -26.96
N ALA A 208 -7.69 4.31 -26.05
CA ALA A 208 -9.05 4.79 -26.17
C ALA A 208 -9.11 6.32 -26.03
N HIS A 209 -10.06 6.93 -26.74
CA HIS A 209 -10.48 8.31 -26.52
C HIS A 209 -11.36 8.40 -25.27
N ASP A 210 -12.06 9.52 -25.10
CA ASP A 210 -12.99 9.69 -23.99
C ASP A 210 -14.12 8.66 -24.09
N PHE A 211 -14.52 8.07 -22.97
CA PHE A 211 -15.67 7.17 -22.88
C PHE A 211 -16.39 7.31 -21.55
N TYR A 212 -17.59 6.73 -21.47
CA TYR A 212 -18.40 6.73 -20.26
C TYR A 212 -18.48 5.34 -19.65
N LEU A 213 -18.36 5.31 -18.33
CA LEU A 213 -18.61 4.14 -17.51
C LEU A 213 -20.07 4.16 -17.06
N TYR A 214 -20.76 3.03 -17.23
CA TYR A 214 -22.16 2.86 -16.87
C TYR A 214 -22.35 1.74 -15.87
N ALA A 215 -23.17 1.96 -14.85
CA ALA A 215 -23.68 0.92 -13.98
C ALA A 215 -24.93 0.29 -14.60
N LYS A 216 -24.98 -1.04 -14.60
CA LYS A 216 -26.17 -1.81 -14.94
C LYS A 216 -26.77 -2.41 -13.66
N PRO A 217 -27.89 -1.89 -13.16
CA PRO A 217 -28.60 -2.48 -12.03
C PRO A 217 -29.13 -3.87 -12.36
N LYS A 218 -29.27 -4.71 -11.34
CA LYS A 218 -29.94 -6.02 -11.45
C LYS A 218 -31.40 -5.82 -11.85
N ASP A 219 -31.89 -6.68 -12.75
CA ASP A 219 -33.29 -6.77 -13.18
C ASP A 219 -33.85 -5.54 -13.94
N LEU A 220 -33.00 -4.56 -14.30
CA LEU A 220 -33.39 -3.38 -15.10
C LEU A 220 -32.51 -3.29 -16.35
N ASP A 221 -33.14 -3.14 -17.52
CA ASP A 221 -32.43 -2.86 -18.77
C ASP A 221 -32.12 -1.35 -18.90
N LEU A 222 -31.37 -0.84 -17.92
CA LEU A 222 -31.02 0.57 -17.80
C LEU A 222 -29.50 0.71 -17.66
N HIS A 223 -28.93 1.70 -18.34
CA HIS A 223 -27.52 2.07 -18.20
C HIS A 223 -27.44 3.45 -17.55
N ILE A 224 -26.88 3.51 -16.35
CA ILE A 224 -26.75 4.75 -15.59
C ILE A 224 -25.30 5.22 -15.68
N PRO A 225 -25.03 6.41 -16.24
CA PRO A 225 -23.68 6.91 -16.30
C PRO A 225 -23.15 7.14 -14.87
N VAL A 226 -21.92 6.69 -14.64
CA VAL A 226 -21.22 6.81 -13.35
C VAL A 226 -20.11 7.83 -13.48
N GLU A 227 -19.33 7.74 -14.55
CA GLU A 227 -18.15 8.58 -14.75
C GLU A 227 -17.81 8.72 -16.24
N ARG A 228 -17.19 9.84 -16.60
CA ARG A 228 -16.52 10.05 -17.89
C ARG A 228 -15.02 9.89 -17.70
N ILE A 229 -14.43 8.95 -18.42
CA ILE A 229 -12.99 8.75 -18.46
C ILE A 229 -12.43 9.55 -19.64
N GLU A 230 -11.66 10.62 -19.35
CA GLU A 230 -10.94 11.38 -20.38
C GLU A 230 -9.60 10.69 -20.70
N GLN A 231 -9.41 10.28 -21.96
CA GLN A 231 -8.15 9.74 -22.52
C GLN A 231 -7.27 9.01 -21.49
N PRO A 232 -7.58 7.74 -21.15
CA PRO A 232 -6.85 6.99 -20.12
C PRO A 232 -5.35 6.95 -20.43
N LYS A 233 -4.57 7.66 -19.61
CA LYS A 233 -3.10 7.71 -19.78
C LYS A 233 -2.42 6.40 -19.39
N MET A 234 -3.03 5.67 -18.48
CA MET A 234 -2.47 4.45 -17.91
C MET A 234 -3.59 3.47 -17.57
N VAL A 235 -3.41 2.21 -17.94
CA VAL A 235 -4.33 1.12 -17.61
C VAL A 235 -3.54 0.02 -16.92
N ARG A 236 -3.90 -0.26 -15.67
CA ARG A 236 -3.34 -1.39 -14.92
C ARG A 236 -4.26 -2.59 -15.08
N VAL A 237 -3.68 -3.73 -15.45
CA VAL A 237 -4.38 -5.00 -15.59
C VAL A 237 -3.66 -6.01 -14.70
N GLU A 238 -4.32 -6.52 -13.66
CA GLU A 238 -3.80 -7.65 -12.88
C GLU A 238 -3.68 -8.88 -13.79
N ASN A 239 -2.59 -9.63 -13.64
CA ASN A 239 -2.37 -10.87 -14.39
C ASN A 239 -1.52 -11.84 -13.57
N ASP A 240 -1.72 -13.13 -13.78
CA ASP A 240 -1.01 -14.17 -13.03
C ASP A 240 0.12 -14.77 -13.88
N PHE A 241 0.96 -13.92 -14.47
CA PHE A 241 2.09 -14.40 -15.24
C PHE A 241 3.14 -15.01 -14.32
N ARG A 242 3.60 -16.22 -14.67
CA ARG A 242 4.77 -16.83 -14.04
C ARG A 242 6.02 -16.24 -14.67
N ILE A 243 6.84 -15.55 -13.88
CA ILE A 243 8.09 -14.94 -14.34
C ILE A 243 9.28 -15.70 -13.76
N GLY A 244 10.23 -16.02 -14.64
CA GLY A 244 11.41 -16.79 -14.30
C GLY A 244 12.61 -16.45 -15.16
N ALA A 245 13.71 -17.16 -14.94
CA ALA A 245 14.94 -17.03 -15.69
C ALA A 245 15.53 -18.41 -15.95
N GLY A 246 16.10 -18.62 -17.14
CA GLY A 246 16.45 -19.96 -17.61
C GLY A 246 15.21 -20.88 -17.59
N ASP A 247 15.29 -21.94 -16.80
CA ASP A 247 14.20 -22.93 -16.62
C ASP A 247 13.53 -22.85 -15.23
N GLN A 248 13.86 -21.82 -14.43
CA GLN A 248 13.36 -21.65 -13.06
C GLN A 248 12.37 -20.49 -12.95
N GLU A 249 11.22 -20.74 -12.33
CA GLU A 249 10.24 -19.71 -11.97
C GLU A 249 10.59 -19.07 -10.60
N PHE A 250 10.43 -17.76 -10.50
CA PHE A 250 10.74 -16.97 -9.30
C PHE A 250 9.54 -16.16 -8.79
N PHE A 251 8.64 -15.76 -9.69
CA PHE A 251 7.51 -14.90 -9.36
C PHE A 251 6.22 -15.42 -9.97
N ASP A 252 5.12 -15.21 -9.27
CA ASP A 252 3.80 -15.63 -9.70
C ASP A 252 2.67 -14.61 -9.50
N GLY A 253 2.98 -13.47 -8.89
CA GLY A 253 2.11 -12.30 -8.88
C GLY A 253 2.66 -11.23 -9.82
N THR A 254 1.85 -10.79 -10.78
CA THR A 254 2.22 -9.76 -11.74
C THR A 254 1.08 -8.80 -12.05
N TYR A 255 1.43 -7.65 -12.63
CA TYR A 255 0.44 -6.78 -13.24
C TYR A 255 1.06 -6.09 -14.45
N THR A 256 0.23 -5.74 -15.43
CA THR A 256 0.68 -5.05 -16.64
C THR A 256 0.20 -3.62 -16.58
N ILE A 257 1.12 -2.67 -16.73
CA ILE A 257 0.80 -1.28 -16.99
C ILE A 257 0.85 -1.06 -18.51
N TRP A 258 -0.28 -0.64 -19.07
CA TRP A 258 -0.39 -0.16 -20.44
C TRP A 258 -0.38 1.37 -20.46
N SER A 259 0.41 1.95 -21.35
CA SER A 259 0.49 3.40 -21.56
C SER A 259 0.75 3.66 -23.03
N GLN A 260 -0.18 4.37 -23.70
CA GLN A 260 -0.06 4.70 -25.12
C GLN A 260 0.21 3.47 -26.02
N GLY A 261 -0.38 2.32 -25.69
CA GLY A 261 -0.21 1.07 -26.41
C GLY A 261 1.03 0.25 -26.05
N ASP A 262 1.99 0.80 -25.28
CA ASP A 262 3.14 0.06 -24.77
C ASP A 262 2.82 -0.65 -23.46
N ALA A 263 3.42 -1.83 -23.24
CA ALA A 263 3.19 -2.65 -22.05
C ALA A 263 4.44 -2.77 -21.17
N GLN A 264 4.21 -2.71 -19.86
CA GLN A 264 5.20 -3.02 -18.84
C GLN A 264 4.64 -4.07 -17.89
N ILE A 265 5.21 -5.27 -17.89
CA ILE A 265 4.86 -6.32 -16.94
C ILE A 265 5.68 -6.09 -15.69
N HIS A 266 5.03 -5.78 -14.58
CA HIS A 266 5.64 -5.58 -13.27
C HIS A 266 5.57 -6.86 -12.44
N PHE A 267 6.67 -7.16 -11.76
CA PHE A 267 6.84 -8.35 -10.93
C PHE A 267 7.86 -8.06 -9.82
N GLY A 268 7.80 -8.85 -8.73
CA GLY A 268 8.52 -8.52 -7.51
C GLY A 268 8.14 -7.13 -7.00
N ASN A 269 9.03 -6.49 -6.24
CA ASN A 269 8.74 -5.18 -5.65
C ASN A 269 9.10 -3.98 -6.54
N ALA A 270 10.05 -4.15 -7.46
CA ALA A 270 10.56 -3.02 -8.25
C ALA A 270 11.10 -3.39 -9.62
N MET A 271 10.75 -4.57 -10.16
CA MET A 271 11.20 -5.01 -11.47
C MET A 271 10.09 -4.90 -12.51
N CYS A 272 10.48 -4.67 -13.76
CA CYS A 272 9.54 -4.75 -14.86
C CYS A 272 10.17 -5.17 -16.19
N VAL A 273 9.37 -5.81 -17.03
CA VAL A 273 9.67 -6.13 -18.42
C VAL A 273 8.90 -5.16 -19.30
N LYS A 274 9.63 -4.34 -20.06
CA LYS A 274 9.07 -3.45 -21.08
C LYS A 274 8.99 -4.18 -22.42
N LEU A 275 7.78 -4.21 -22.99
CA LEU A 275 7.50 -4.66 -24.34
C LEU A 275 7.32 -3.42 -25.22
N TYR A 276 8.15 -3.28 -26.24
CA TYR A 276 8.09 -2.13 -27.16
C TYR A 276 8.09 -2.60 -28.61
N ARG A 277 7.52 -1.80 -29.50
CA ARG A 277 7.50 -2.08 -30.94
C ARG A 277 8.88 -1.80 -31.56
N LYS A 278 9.32 -2.68 -32.47
CA LYS A 278 10.47 -2.49 -33.36
C LYS A 278 9.99 -2.64 -34.81
N ASP A 279 10.73 -2.08 -35.76
CA ASP A 279 10.41 -2.19 -37.20
C ASP A 279 10.27 -3.67 -37.66
N THR A 280 10.94 -4.60 -37.00
CA THR A 280 10.94 -6.04 -37.30
C THR A 280 10.14 -6.91 -36.31
N GLY A 281 9.36 -6.32 -35.40
CA GLY A 281 8.54 -7.07 -34.43
C GLY A 281 8.42 -6.39 -33.06
N ARG A 282 8.61 -7.15 -31.98
CA ARG A 282 8.60 -6.62 -30.60
C ARG A 282 9.95 -6.82 -29.92
N GLY A 283 10.44 -5.76 -29.28
CA GLY A 283 11.61 -5.81 -28.41
C GLY A 283 11.21 -6.00 -26.95
N LEU A 284 12.14 -6.57 -26.18
CA LEU A 284 11.95 -6.85 -24.75
C LEU A 284 13.12 -6.26 -23.97
N LYS A 285 12.83 -5.50 -22.92
CA LYS A 285 13.84 -4.90 -22.03
C LYS A 285 13.45 -5.12 -20.58
N VAL A 286 14.32 -5.78 -19.83
CA VAL A 286 14.15 -5.96 -18.39
C VAL A 286 14.76 -4.75 -17.67
N ASN A 287 14.00 -4.13 -16.76
CA ASN A 287 14.51 -3.14 -15.83
C ASN A 287 14.56 -3.77 -14.44
N ILE A 288 15.74 -3.75 -13.84
CA ILE A 288 16.04 -4.40 -12.57
C ILE A 288 16.19 -3.32 -11.51
N SER A 289 15.46 -3.45 -10.41
CA SER A 289 15.65 -2.71 -9.18
C SER A 289 15.36 -3.67 -8.03
N ILE A 290 16.27 -3.72 -7.06
CA ILE A 290 16.23 -4.66 -5.94
C ILE A 290 15.71 -3.91 -4.72
N LYS A 291 14.55 -4.34 -4.20
CA LYS A 291 13.82 -3.68 -3.10
C LYS A 291 13.06 -4.69 -2.25
N GLY A 292 12.72 -4.28 -1.04
CA GLY A 292 11.92 -5.03 -0.09
C GLY A 292 12.74 -5.61 1.06
N THR A 293 12.25 -6.73 1.57
CA THR A 293 12.81 -7.50 2.66
C THR A 293 14.08 -8.28 2.26
N LEU A 294 14.77 -8.84 3.24
CA LEU A 294 15.96 -9.67 3.01
C LEU A 294 15.64 -10.89 2.15
N PHE A 295 14.54 -11.59 2.41
CA PHE A 295 14.10 -12.71 1.57
C PHE A 295 13.82 -12.28 0.12
N GLU A 296 13.05 -11.20 -0.06
CA GLU A 296 12.71 -10.71 -1.40
C GLU A 296 13.95 -10.25 -2.16
N GLN A 297 14.87 -9.52 -1.53
CA GLN A 297 16.11 -9.11 -2.18
C GLN A 297 17.01 -10.30 -2.53
N ILE A 298 17.06 -11.35 -1.72
CA ILE A 298 17.78 -12.59 -2.05
C ILE A 298 17.15 -13.24 -3.29
N ARG A 299 15.83 -13.47 -3.30
CA ARG A 299 15.09 -14.04 -4.44
C ARG A 299 15.31 -13.22 -5.71
N ASP A 300 15.19 -11.90 -5.62
CA ASP A 300 15.33 -11.00 -6.75
C ASP A 300 16.76 -11.03 -7.31
N LEU A 301 17.78 -11.07 -6.45
CA LEU A 301 19.18 -11.20 -6.87
C LEU A 301 19.49 -12.59 -7.47
N GLU A 302 18.87 -13.65 -6.97
CA GLU A 302 18.96 -14.99 -7.57
C GLU A 302 18.35 -15.03 -8.97
N PHE A 303 17.16 -14.45 -9.14
CA PHE A 303 16.53 -14.28 -10.45
C PHE A 303 17.47 -13.54 -11.41
N VAL A 304 18.02 -12.41 -10.96
CA VAL A 304 18.96 -11.60 -11.75
C VAL A 304 20.21 -12.39 -12.13
N LYS A 305 20.79 -13.16 -11.20
CA LYS A 305 21.93 -14.02 -11.46
C LYS A 305 21.62 -15.04 -12.57
N VAL A 306 20.53 -15.80 -12.43
CA VAL A 306 20.14 -16.82 -13.43
C VAL A 306 19.81 -16.17 -14.78
N LEU A 307 19.14 -15.01 -14.77
CA LEU A 307 18.79 -14.25 -15.97
C LEU A 307 20.04 -13.85 -16.76
N PHE A 308 21.09 -13.42 -16.06
CA PHE A 308 22.34 -13.03 -16.68
C PHE A 308 23.21 -14.20 -17.11
N GLU A 309 23.25 -15.29 -16.34
CA GLU A 309 24.01 -16.50 -16.68
C GLU A 309 23.43 -17.20 -17.92
N THR A 310 22.10 -17.25 -18.01
CA THR A 310 21.41 -17.95 -19.11
C THR A 310 21.13 -17.03 -20.31
N GLY A 311 20.88 -15.74 -20.08
CA GLY A 311 20.41 -14.81 -21.11
C GLY A 311 18.96 -15.06 -21.56
N PHE A 312 18.18 -15.79 -20.76
CA PHE A 312 16.81 -16.15 -21.08
C PHE A 312 15.85 -15.74 -19.96
N LEU A 313 14.83 -14.98 -20.33
CA LEU A 313 13.69 -14.64 -19.49
C LEU A 313 12.55 -15.63 -19.74
N LEU A 314 11.98 -16.19 -18.69
CA LEU A 314 10.81 -17.06 -18.76
C LEU A 314 9.54 -16.25 -18.45
N ILE A 315 8.54 -16.30 -19.33
CA ILE A 315 7.20 -15.74 -19.10
C ILE A 315 6.18 -16.82 -19.45
N ASN A 316 5.41 -17.30 -18.46
CA ASN A 316 4.44 -18.42 -18.63
C ASN A 316 5.06 -19.62 -19.37
N SER A 317 6.22 -20.08 -18.89
CA SER A 317 6.98 -21.17 -19.49
C SER A 317 7.53 -20.91 -20.91
N MET A 318 7.32 -19.73 -21.50
CA MET A 318 7.93 -19.34 -22.76
C MET A 318 9.26 -18.63 -22.53
N SER A 319 10.31 -19.13 -23.18
CA SER A 319 11.66 -18.59 -23.05
C SER A 319 11.92 -17.48 -24.07
N HIS A 320 12.35 -16.33 -23.59
CA HIS A 320 12.64 -15.14 -24.37
C HIS A 320 14.11 -14.75 -24.21
N LYS A 321 14.85 -14.79 -25.32
CA LYS A 321 16.24 -14.34 -25.35
C LYS A 321 16.31 -12.83 -25.10
N ILE A 322 17.04 -12.42 -24.08
CA ILE A 322 17.39 -11.02 -23.83
C ILE A 322 18.77 -10.74 -24.42
N THR A 323 18.93 -9.55 -25.02
CA THR A 323 20.14 -9.18 -25.78
C THR A 323 21.40 -9.32 -24.93
N GLN A 324 22.49 -9.78 -25.55
CA GLN A 324 23.79 -10.02 -24.90
C GLN A 324 24.34 -8.77 -24.20
N LEU A 325 24.97 -9.01 -23.06
CA LEU A 325 25.50 -7.98 -22.18
C LEU A 325 26.76 -7.31 -22.74
N SER A 326 26.84 -6.00 -22.60
CA SER A 326 28.08 -5.22 -22.72
C SER A 326 29.04 -5.50 -21.55
N ASN A 327 30.33 -5.19 -21.71
CA ASN A 327 31.34 -5.38 -20.65
C ASN A 327 31.01 -4.64 -19.34
N ASN A 328 30.38 -3.45 -19.41
CA ASN A 328 29.98 -2.69 -18.23
C ASN A 328 28.92 -3.45 -17.40
N GLN A 329 28.04 -4.21 -18.05
CA GLN A 329 27.02 -4.99 -17.36
C GLN A 329 27.61 -6.21 -16.63
N LYS A 330 28.78 -6.74 -17.04
CA LYS A 330 29.48 -7.81 -16.31
C LYS A 330 29.97 -7.36 -14.93
N GLN A 331 30.53 -6.16 -14.83
CA GLN A 331 30.96 -5.59 -13.55
C GLN A 331 29.77 -5.29 -12.61
N GLU A 332 28.61 -4.95 -13.17
CA GLU A 332 27.38 -4.80 -12.38
C GLU A 332 26.88 -6.15 -11.83
N ILE A 333 27.07 -7.24 -12.59
CA ILE A 333 26.72 -8.60 -12.16
C ILE A 333 27.59 -9.06 -11.00
N GLU A 334 28.90 -8.84 -11.05
CA GLU A 334 29.80 -9.18 -9.93
C GLU A 334 29.34 -8.53 -8.63
N LYS A 335 28.95 -7.25 -8.68
CA LYS A 335 28.36 -6.54 -7.52
C LYS A 335 27.07 -7.18 -7.02
N TYR A 336 26.21 -7.69 -7.92
CA TYR A 336 25.00 -8.40 -7.53
C TYR A 336 25.30 -9.76 -6.89
N ILE A 337 26.32 -10.47 -7.38
CA ILE A 337 26.76 -11.75 -6.82
C ILE A 337 27.34 -11.53 -5.40
N ASP A 338 28.20 -10.53 -5.22
CA ASP A 338 28.77 -10.19 -3.91
C ASP A 338 27.66 -9.78 -2.93
N LYS A 339 26.72 -8.93 -3.39
CA LYS A 339 25.56 -8.54 -2.59
C LYS A 339 24.71 -9.76 -2.21
N LEU A 340 24.46 -10.68 -3.13
CA LEU A 340 23.69 -11.90 -2.86
C LEU A 340 24.37 -12.77 -1.80
N ALA A 341 25.68 -12.97 -1.91
CA ALA A 341 26.46 -13.74 -0.94
C ALA A 341 26.40 -13.10 0.46
N PHE A 342 26.59 -11.78 0.53
CA PHE A 342 26.45 -11.00 1.77
C PHE A 342 25.06 -11.17 2.38
N LEU A 343 23.98 -10.94 1.62
CA LEU A 343 22.62 -11.07 2.14
C LEU A 343 22.28 -12.50 2.59
N LYS A 344 22.72 -13.53 1.86
CA LYS A 344 22.56 -14.93 2.31
C LYS A 344 23.30 -15.20 3.61
N ASN A 345 24.47 -14.60 3.83
CA ASN A 345 25.19 -14.74 5.09
C ASN A 345 24.46 -14.05 6.25
N ILE A 346 23.89 -12.87 6.02
CA ILE A 346 23.00 -12.19 6.98
C ILE A 346 21.82 -13.10 7.35
N GLN A 347 21.11 -13.64 6.36
CA GLN A 347 19.96 -14.53 6.60
C GLN A 347 20.37 -15.75 7.42
N ARG A 348 21.51 -16.37 7.07
CA ARG A 348 22.06 -17.49 7.83
C ARG A 348 22.36 -17.11 9.28
N LYS A 349 22.94 -15.94 9.54
CA LYS A 349 23.24 -15.46 10.90
C LYS A 349 21.98 -15.20 11.70
N LEU A 350 20.96 -14.56 11.13
CA LEU A 350 19.66 -14.36 11.76
C LEU A 350 19.00 -15.70 12.11
N ASN A 351 18.99 -16.66 11.18
CA ASN A 351 18.45 -18.01 11.41
C ASN A 351 19.20 -18.74 12.53
N LEU A 352 20.53 -18.59 12.61
CA LEU A 352 21.31 -19.16 13.71
C LEU A 352 20.91 -18.54 15.06
N MET A 353 20.54 -17.26 15.12
CA MET A 353 20.05 -16.65 16.37
C MET A 353 18.59 -17.02 16.70
N GLY A 354 17.96 -17.89 15.90
CA GLY A 354 16.56 -18.28 16.09
C GLY A 354 15.54 -17.23 15.59
N ILE A 355 16.01 -16.18 14.91
CA ILE A 355 15.15 -15.11 14.39
C ILE A 355 14.42 -15.61 13.15
N THR A 356 13.08 -15.62 13.22
CA THR A 356 12.19 -16.07 12.12
C THR A 356 11.56 -14.91 11.35
N SER A 357 11.53 -13.72 11.93
CA SER A 357 11.04 -12.51 11.26
C SER A 357 11.97 -12.12 10.10
N ASP A 358 11.39 -11.56 9.03
CA ASP A 358 12.17 -11.09 7.89
C ASP A 358 12.63 -9.64 8.09
N LEU A 359 13.85 -9.34 7.64
CA LEU A 359 14.48 -8.02 7.82
C LEU A 359 14.05 -7.08 6.69
N ILE A 360 13.42 -5.95 7.03
CA ILE A 360 12.97 -4.95 6.04
C ILE A 360 14.13 -4.03 5.65
N ILE A 361 14.99 -4.50 4.75
CA ILE A 361 16.22 -3.81 4.30
C ILE A 361 15.92 -2.38 3.80
N ASP A 362 14.82 -2.19 3.07
CA ASP A 362 14.48 -0.88 2.48
C ASP A 362 14.26 0.24 3.51
N THR A 363 14.03 -0.09 4.78
CA THR A 363 13.86 0.90 5.85
C THR A 363 15.18 1.32 6.50
N ILE A 364 16.28 0.63 6.20
CA ILE A 364 17.60 0.92 6.76
C ILE A 364 18.13 2.22 6.17
N LYS A 365 18.40 3.20 7.04
CA LYS A 365 18.96 4.48 6.61
C LYS A 365 20.40 4.31 6.14
N LYS A 366 20.84 5.18 5.22
CA LYS A 366 22.20 5.12 4.64
C LYS A 366 23.31 5.16 5.70
N ASN A 367 23.13 5.91 6.79
CA ASN A 367 24.08 5.99 7.90
C ASN A 367 24.02 4.77 8.86
N GLU A 368 23.12 3.82 8.65
CA GLU A 368 22.93 2.62 9.46
C GLU A 368 23.29 1.33 8.72
N ILE A 369 23.69 1.41 7.45
CA ILE A 369 24.07 0.23 6.63
C ILE A 369 25.16 -0.61 7.30
N TRP A 370 26.07 0.02 8.06
CA TRP A 370 27.13 -0.67 8.80
C TRP A 370 26.59 -1.69 9.82
N LYS A 371 25.33 -1.55 10.28
CA LYS A 371 24.68 -2.51 11.18
C LYS A 371 24.46 -3.87 10.51
N LEU A 372 24.31 -3.93 9.19
CA LEU A 372 24.27 -5.22 8.47
C LEU A 372 25.60 -5.96 8.60
N ALA A 373 26.72 -5.26 8.39
CA ALA A 373 28.05 -5.85 8.60
C ALA A 373 28.28 -6.26 10.06
N LEU A 374 27.63 -5.58 11.02
CA LEU A 374 27.66 -5.99 12.43
C LEU A 374 27.00 -7.35 12.65
N ILE A 375 25.87 -7.65 11.97
CA ILE A 375 25.20 -8.95 12.06
C ILE A 375 26.12 -10.09 11.60
N GLU A 376 26.93 -9.88 10.56
CA GLU A 376 27.90 -10.91 10.11
C GLU A 376 28.94 -11.26 11.18
N LYS A 377 29.32 -10.27 11.99
CA LYS A 377 30.34 -10.40 13.04
C LYS A 377 29.83 -11.03 14.34
N ILE A 378 28.51 -11.12 14.54
CA ILE A 378 27.94 -11.77 15.72
C ILE A 378 28.41 -13.23 15.76
N GLY A 379 29.12 -13.60 16.83
CA GLY A 379 29.65 -14.95 17.01
C GLY A 379 30.83 -15.32 16.09
N SER A 380 31.47 -14.37 15.40
CA SER A 380 32.69 -14.66 14.61
C SER A 380 33.98 -14.54 15.43
N GLY A 381 33.92 -13.88 16.59
CA GLY A 381 35.10 -13.56 17.40
C GLY A 381 35.95 -12.42 16.82
N GLU A 382 35.49 -11.75 15.76
CA GLU A 382 36.18 -10.60 15.16
C GLU A 382 36.00 -9.32 15.98
N ASN A 383 37.00 -8.44 15.89
CA ASN A 383 36.96 -7.13 16.54
C ASN A 383 35.88 -6.20 15.93
N CYS A 384 35.11 -5.56 16.80
CA CYS A 384 33.98 -4.68 16.52
C CYS A 384 34.19 -3.29 17.13
N SER A 385 35.07 -2.49 16.53
CA SER A 385 35.41 -1.15 17.01
C SER A 385 34.24 -0.16 17.09
N ASN A 386 33.20 -0.36 16.28
CA ASN A 386 32.02 0.52 16.20
C ASN A 386 31.06 0.39 17.39
N VAL A 387 31.24 -0.60 18.26
CA VAL A 387 30.41 -0.81 19.44
C VAL A 387 30.88 0.10 20.57
N LEU A 388 29.98 0.89 21.16
CA LEU A 388 30.28 1.75 22.31
C LEU A 388 30.34 0.88 23.57
N LEU A 389 31.30 1.10 24.47
CA LEU A 389 31.44 0.32 25.72
C LEU A 389 30.76 1.03 26.88
N ASN A 390 29.43 1.11 26.84
CA ASN A 390 28.68 1.62 27.98
C ASN A 390 28.18 0.49 28.88
N ASP A 391 27.85 -0.67 28.30
CA ASP A 391 27.27 -1.82 28.98
C ASP A 391 27.70 -3.13 28.28
N PRO A 392 28.04 -4.22 28.99
CA PRO A 392 28.25 -5.55 28.41
C PRO A 392 27.00 -6.13 27.71
N ILE A 393 25.80 -5.65 28.01
CA ILE A 393 24.54 -6.07 27.37
C ILE A 393 24.00 -4.91 26.53
N GLN A 394 23.76 -5.15 25.24
CA GLN A 394 23.32 -4.09 24.32
C GLN A 394 22.27 -4.58 23.32
N ILE A 395 21.32 -3.72 22.98
CA ILE A 395 20.32 -3.99 21.94
C ILE A 395 20.76 -3.36 20.62
N LEU A 396 20.93 -4.18 19.58
CA LEU A 396 21.06 -3.72 18.20
C LEU A 396 19.69 -3.46 17.59
N TYR A 397 19.38 -2.19 17.35
CA TYR A 397 18.20 -1.77 16.59
C TYR A 397 18.54 -1.66 15.11
N ILE A 398 17.87 -2.45 14.25
CA ILE A 398 18.04 -2.39 12.79
C ILE A 398 16.72 -2.63 12.08
N ALA A 399 16.26 -1.66 11.28
CA ALA A 399 14.95 -1.72 10.62
C ALA A 399 13.82 -2.07 11.61
N ASN A 400 13.13 -3.19 11.38
CA ASN A 400 12.06 -3.75 12.21
C ASN A 400 12.56 -4.68 13.34
N MET A 401 13.87 -4.87 13.48
CA MET A 401 14.47 -5.84 14.40
C MET A 401 15.19 -5.20 15.59
N LYS A 402 15.16 -5.92 16.71
CA LYS A 402 15.87 -5.67 17.96
C LYS A 402 16.61 -6.94 18.34
N ILE A 403 17.93 -6.91 18.42
CA ILE A 403 18.74 -8.10 18.73
C ILE A 403 19.53 -7.83 20.00
N LEU A 404 19.35 -8.66 21.03
CA LEU A 404 20.10 -8.56 22.28
C LEU A 404 21.48 -9.19 22.11
N LEU A 405 22.52 -8.40 22.35
CA LEU A 405 23.91 -8.76 22.18
C LEU A 405 24.65 -8.74 23.51
N SER A 406 25.61 -9.63 23.66
CA SER A 406 26.66 -9.53 24.66
C SER A 406 27.94 -8.98 24.04
N VAL A 407 28.58 -8.05 24.74
CA VAL A 407 29.83 -7.41 24.31
C VAL A 407 30.94 -7.77 25.29
N THR A 408 31.96 -8.48 24.82
CA THR A 408 33.15 -8.80 25.60
C THR A 408 34.34 -7.98 25.13
N THR A 409 35.18 -7.52 26.05
CA THR A 409 36.41 -6.77 25.73
C THR A 409 37.63 -7.52 26.24
N SER A 410 38.57 -7.80 25.35
CA SER A 410 39.87 -8.40 25.69
C SER A 410 40.96 -7.74 24.86
N ASN A 411 42.06 -7.30 25.48
CA ASN A 411 43.18 -6.64 24.80
C ASN A 411 42.77 -5.47 23.87
N ASN A 412 41.82 -4.63 24.30
CA ASN A 412 41.19 -3.56 23.50
C ASN A 412 40.41 -4.01 22.25
N GLU A 413 40.24 -5.31 22.04
CA GLU A 413 39.33 -5.84 21.03
C GLU A 413 37.95 -6.07 21.63
N LYS A 414 36.92 -5.62 20.92
CA LYS A 414 35.52 -5.81 21.30
C LYS A 414 34.93 -6.92 20.46
N LYS A 415 34.35 -7.93 21.09
CA LYS A 415 33.66 -9.03 20.42
C LYS A 415 32.19 -8.98 20.78
N ILE A 416 31.36 -9.35 19.81
CA ILE A 416 29.92 -9.38 19.97
C ILE A 416 29.41 -10.79 19.73
N ASP A 417 28.50 -11.21 20.60
CA ASP A 417 27.86 -12.51 20.54
C ASP A 417 26.36 -12.35 20.76
N ASP A 418 25.60 -13.35 20.30
CA ASP A 418 24.18 -13.48 20.60
C ASP A 418 24.01 -13.83 22.08
N PHE A 419 23.34 -12.95 22.83
CA PHE A 419 23.20 -13.09 24.28
C PHE A 419 22.54 -14.41 24.69
N PHE A 420 21.62 -14.96 23.88
CA PHE A 420 20.93 -16.22 24.20
C PHE A 420 21.69 -17.47 23.75
N ARG A 421 22.90 -17.31 23.18
CA ARG A 421 23.76 -18.42 22.74
C ARG A 421 25.16 -18.39 23.33
N SER A 422 25.60 -17.27 23.87
CA SER A 422 26.84 -17.15 24.62
C SER A 422 26.62 -17.41 26.10
N THR A 423 27.65 -17.94 26.77
CA THR A 423 27.64 -18.16 28.23
C THR A 423 28.61 -17.20 28.89
N HIS A 424 28.10 -16.41 29.84
CA HIS A 424 28.90 -15.52 30.68
C HIS A 424 28.90 -16.00 32.12
N THR A 425 29.98 -15.71 32.82
CA THR A 425 30.04 -15.96 34.27
C THR A 425 29.40 -14.77 34.98
N VAL A 426 28.28 -15.01 35.65
CA VAL A 426 27.60 -14.04 36.53
C VAL A 426 27.66 -14.56 37.96
N ILE A 427 27.92 -13.66 38.90
CA ILE A 427 28.11 -13.97 40.32
C ILE A 427 26.97 -13.33 41.12
N GLY A 428 26.25 -14.16 41.88
CA GLY A 428 25.36 -13.73 42.95
C GLY A 428 26.06 -13.89 44.30
N ARG A 429 25.63 -13.13 45.32
CA ARG A 429 26.13 -13.28 46.70
C ARG A 429 24.99 -13.65 47.61
N ASP A 430 25.27 -14.49 48.59
CA ASP A 430 24.34 -14.81 49.67
C ASP A 430 24.46 -13.80 50.83
N ASN A 431 23.70 -14.03 51.90
CA ASN A 431 23.68 -13.17 53.09
C ASN A 431 25.02 -13.15 53.86
N GLU A 432 25.92 -14.10 53.61
CA GLU A 432 27.26 -14.18 54.20
C GLU A 432 28.34 -13.61 53.25
N ASP A 433 27.93 -12.94 52.16
CA ASP A 433 28.81 -12.39 51.11
C ASP A 433 29.59 -13.46 50.32
N LYS A 434 29.18 -14.72 50.40
CA LYS A 434 29.80 -15.81 49.64
C LYS A 434 29.32 -15.79 48.19
N GLU A 435 30.27 -15.94 47.28
CA GLU A 435 30.04 -15.85 45.83
C GLU A 435 29.56 -17.19 45.25
N HIS A 436 28.45 -17.13 44.51
CA HIS A 436 27.84 -18.26 43.82
C HIS A 436 27.68 -17.93 42.33
N ARG A 437 27.86 -18.92 41.46
CA ARG A 437 27.58 -18.74 40.04
C ARG A 437 26.07 -18.82 39.83
N VAL A 438 25.54 -17.87 39.06
CA VAL A 438 24.12 -17.80 38.73
C VAL A 438 23.89 -17.67 37.22
N SER A 439 22.64 -17.84 36.81
CA SER A 439 22.25 -17.65 35.41
C SER A 439 22.42 -16.20 34.98
N GLN A 440 22.96 -15.99 33.78
CA GLN A 440 23.12 -14.65 33.20
C GLN A 440 21.76 -13.97 32.89
N TYR A 441 20.71 -14.76 32.71
CA TYR A 441 19.38 -14.26 32.37
C TYR A 441 18.71 -13.52 33.52
N LEU A 442 19.18 -13.71 34.76
CA LEU A 442 18.71 -12.97 35.94
C LEU A 442 19.08 -11.48 35.89
N LEU A 443 19.97 -11.07 34.99
CA LEU A 443 20.30 -9.66 34.75
C LEU A 443 19.26 -8.93 33.89
N LEU A 444 18.43 -9.67 33.16
CA LEU A 444 17.51 -9.08 32.18
C LEU A 444 16.36 -8.33 32.84
N LYS A 445 16.03 -7.18 32.27
CA LYS A 445 14.87 -6.37 32.62
C LYS A 445 13.76 -6.54 31.60
N ALA A 446 12.56 -6.07 31.95
CA ALA A 446 11.38 -6.19 31.08
C ALA A 446 11.61 -5.67 29.64
N LEU A 447 12.42 -4.62 29.49
CA LEU A 447 12.76 -4.02 28.19
C LEU A 447 13.72 -4.89 27.34
N ASP A 448 14.53 -5.74 27.96
CA ASP A 448 15.50 -6.61 27.28
C ASP A 448 14.85 -7.87 26.71
N LEU A 449 13.58 -8.10 27.03
CA LEU A 449 12.79 -9.27 26.61
C LEU A 449 11.98 -9.02 25.33
N ASP A 450 11.85 -7.77 24.89
CA ASP A 450 11.22 -7.40 23.60
C ASP A 450 12.27 -7.38 22.47
N VAL A 451 12.82 -8.55 22.15
CA VAL A 451 13.91 -8.74 21.18
C VAL A 451 13.66 -9.97 20.30
N ASP A 452 14.09 -9.92 19.04
CA ASP A 452 13.81 -10.96 18.05
C ASP A 452 14.58 -12.27 18.28
N ASN A 453 15.69 -12.24 19.02
CA ASN A 453 16.48 -13.43 19.37
C ASN A 453 16.15 -14.01 20.75
N PHE A 454 15.03 -13.62 21.37
CA PHE A 454 14.60 -14.17 22.65
C PHE A 454 14.34 -15.68 22.55
N ARG A 455 14.73 -16.43 23.58
CA ARG A 455 14.58 -17.89 23.64
C ARG A 455 14.18 -18.37 25.02
N ALA A 456 12.87 -18.51 25.24
CA ALA A 456 12.32 -18.92 26.53
C ALA A 456 12.84 -20.30 27.02
N ASP A 457 13.02 -21.25 26.11
CA ASP A 457 13.51 -22.60 26.40
C ASP A 457 14.92 -22.58 26.99
N VAL A 458 15.83 -21.85 26.34
CA VAL A 458 17.23 -21.70 26.81
C VAL A 458 17.28 -20.99 28.16
N VAL A 459 16.44 -19.97 28.36
CA VAL A 459 16.39 -19.23 29.63
C VAL A 459 15.95 -20.15 30.78
N PHE A 460 14.90 -20.95 30.58
CA PHE A 460 14.42 -21.87 31.61
C PHE A 460 15.45 -22.95 31.96
N GLU A 461 16.03 -23.60 30.96
CA GLU A 461 17.05 -24.63 31.16
C GLU A 461 18.29 -24.09 31.89
N ASP A 462 18.70 -22.86 31.58
CA ASP A 462 19.86 -22.25 32.21
C ASP A 462 19.60 -21.86 33.66
N ILE A 463 18.45 -21.27 33.98
CA ILE A 463 18.10 -20.90 35.36
C ILE A 463 18.00 -22.15 36.24
N THR A 464 17.39 -23.23 35.75
CA THR A 464 17.09 -24.39 36.59
C THR A 464 18.28 -25.33 36.85
N LYS A 465 19.46 -25.08 36.27
CA LYS A 465 20.64 -25.96 36.39
C LYS A 465 21.60 -25.62 37.55
N TYR A 466 21.47 -24.45 38.17
CA TYR A 466 22.39 -23.98 39.21
C TYR A 466 22.04 -24.56 40.59
N GLU A 467 23.03 -24.66 41.47
CA GLU A 467 22.82 -25.06 42.87
C GLU A 467 22.03 -23.98 43.61
N ILE A 468 21.05 -24.40 44.41
CA ILE A 468 20.19 -23.50 45.17
C ILE A 468 20.92 -23.12 46.45
N TYR A 469 21.06 -21.81 46.68
CA TYR A 469 21.62 -21.22 47.90
C TYR A 469 20.67 -20.15 48.46
N ASP A 470 20.93 -19.68 49.68
CA ASP A 470 20.13 -18.66 50.35
C ASP A 470 20.08 -17.36 49.51
N GLY A 471 18.89 -17.00 49.03
CA GLY A 471 18.65 -15.85 48.16
C GLY A 471 18.57 -16.17 46.66
N TYR A 472 18.92 -17.39 46.23
CA TYR A 472 18.82 -17.75 44.80
C TYR A 472 17.39 -17.70 44.27
N LEU A 473 16.44 -18.30 44.99
CA LEU A 473 15.03 -18.33 44.59
C LEU A 473 14.43 -16.91 44.56
N GLU A 474 14.91 -16.01 45.41
CA GLU A 474 14.53 -14.60 45.42
C GLU A 474 14.99 -13.89 44.14
N LEU A 475 16.22 -14.12 43.69
CA LEU A 475 16.71 -13.59 42.40
C LEU A 475 15.87 -14.09 41.22
N VAL A 476 15.52 -15.37 41.20
CA VAL A 476 14.64 -15.95 40.17
C VAL A 476 13.25 -15.32 40.24
N ASN A 477 12.73 -15.08 41.44
CA ASN A 477 11.44 -14.41 41.63
C ASN A 477 11.48 -12.94 41.14
N PHE A 478 12.56 -12.19 41.37
CA PHE A 478 12.68 -10.85 40.79
C PHE A 478 12.69 -10.87 39.27
N PHE A 479 13.40 -11.83 38.66
CA PHE A 479 13.32 -12.03 37.21
C PHE A 479 11.91 -12.43 36.74
N LEU A 480 11.18 -13.24 37.51
CA LEU A 480 9.77 -13.54 37.23
C LEU A 480 8.91 -12.27 37.21
N LEU A 481 9.14 -11.31 38.11
CA LEU A 481 8.43 -10.03 38.07
C LEU A 481 8.77 -9.23 36.80
N GLU A 482 10.02 -9.23 36.35
CA GLU A 482 10.42 -8.61 35.07
C GLU A 482 9.72 -9.26 33.87
N LEU A 483 9.57 -10.60 33.86
CA LEU A 483 8.81 -11.32 32.84
C LEU A 483 7.34 -10.91 32.83
N ILE A 484 6.69 -10.79 34.00
CA ILE A 484 5.29 -10.38 34.07
C ILE A 484 5.13 -8.92 33.59
N ASN A 485 6.05 -8.03 33.95
CA ASN A 485 6.09 -6.66 33.44
C ASN A 485 6.25 -6.63 31.91
N ALA A 486 7.12 -7.47 31.35
CA ALA A 486 7.30 -7.58 29.90
C ALA A 486 6.05 -8.13 29.20
N TYR A 487 5.31 -9.06 29.84
CA TYR A 487 4.05 -9.60 29.34
C TYR A 487 2.92 -8.56 29.32
N ASP A 488 2.86 -7.67 30.32
CA ASP A 488 1.85 -6.61 30.39
C ASP A 488 2.05 -5.52 29.34
N ASN A 489 3.23 -5.44 28.72
CA ASN A 489 3.45 -4.59 27.55
C ASN A 489 2.85 -5.23 26.30
N ASN A 490 1.66 -4.77 25.89
CA ASN A 490 0.93 -5.28 24.73
C ASN A 490 1.68 -5.20 23.39
N ASN A 491 2.72 -4.36 23.29
CA ASN A 491 3.54 -4.24 22.08
C ASN A 491 4.71 -5.24 22.04
N ASN A 492 4.92 -6.02 23.10
CA ASN A 492 6.01 -6.99 23.16
C ASN A 492 5.70 -8.18 22.24
N LYS A 493 6.60 -8.44 21.29
CA LYS A 493 6.44 -9.51 20.29
C LYS A 493 6.52 -10.92 20.88
N ASN A 494 7.19 -11.09 22.03
CA ASN A 494 7.44 -12.40 22.66
C ASN A 494 6.43 -12.74 23.75
N ARG A 495 5.27 -12.07 23.79
CA ARG A 495 4.32 -12.13 24.89
C ARG A 495 3.88 -13.55 25.27
N ASP A 496 3.60 -14.40 24.27
CA ASP A 496 3.20 -15.79 24.56
C ASP A 496 4.36 -16.64 25.09
N GLU A 497 5.57 -16.52 24.53
CA GLU A 497 6.75 -17.21 25.05
C GLU A 497 7.09 -16.78 26.47
N ILE A 498 7.03 -15.47 26.74
CA ILE A 498 7.24 -14.89 28.08
C ILE A 498 6.21 -15.43 29.06
N TYR A 499 4.93 -15.50 28.67
CA TYR A 499 3.89 -16.07 29.52
C TYR A 499 4.18 -17.52 29.90
N HIS A 500 4.54 -18.35 28.92
CA HIS A 500 4.86 -19.75 29.15
C HIS A 500 6.10 -19.93 30.02
N LEU A 501 7.16 -19.15 29.78
CA LEU A 501 8.33 -19.12 30.64
C LEU A 501 7.98 -18.73 32.08
N SER A 502 7.16 -17.69 32.25
CA SER A 502 6.75 -17.21 33.57
C SER A 502 6.00 -18.28 34.35
N ILE A 503 5.05 -18.96 33.70
CA ILE A 503 4.30 -20.07 34.30
C ILE A 503 5.24 -21.22 34.70
N ASN A 504 6.18 -21.59 33.83
CA ASN A 504 7.12 -22.68 34.11
C ASN A 504 8.08 -22.35 35.26
N LEU A 505 8.66 -21.15 35.28
CA LEU A 505 9.50 -20.69 36.39
C LEU A 505 8.71 -20.61 37.69
N CYS A 506 7.49 -20.10 37.67
CA CYS A 506 6.67 -19.99 38.87
C CYS A 506 6.29 -21.38 39.43
N LYS A 507 5.94 -22.35 38.57
CA LYS A 507 5.71 -23.75 38.98
C LYS A 507 6.98 -24.40 39.54
N TRP A 508 8.13 -24.12 38.95
CA TRP A 508 9.42 -24.62 39.44
C TRP A 508 9.74 -24.04 40.83
N LEU A 509 9.57 -22.74 41.03
CA LEU A 509 9.70 -22.09 42.34
C LEU A 509 8.79 -22.75 43.40
N LEU A 510 7.50 -22.91 43.09
CA LEU A 510 6.53 -23.55 43.98
C LEU A 510 6.86 -25.02 44.32
N SER A 511 7.57 -25.73 43.43
CA SER A 511 8.00 -27.10 43.69
C SER A 511 9.16 -27.21 44.67
N LEU A 512 9.89 -26.10 44.87
CA LEU A 512 11.06 -26.02 45.75
C LEU A 512 10.71 -25.36 47.09
N ASP A 513 9.89 -24.31 47.05
CA ASP A 513 9.40 -23.60 48.23
C ASP A 513 7.96 -23.14 48.00
N ASP A 514 7.06 -23.56 48.88
CA ASP A 514 5.64 -23.27 48.82
C ASP A 514 5.29 -21.92 49.47
N CYS A 515 6.03 -20.89 49.08
CA CYS A 515 5.96 -19.54 49.63
C CYS A 515 4.70 -18.78 49.14
N THR A 516 4.08 -18.01 50.05
CA THR A 516 2.92 -17.15 49.76
C THR A 516 3.16 -16.24 48.56
N ILE A 517 4.34 -15.64 48.44
CA ILE A 517 4.68 -14.72 47.33
C ILE A 517 4.69 -15.46 45.99
N TYR A 518 5.25 -16.67 45.94
CA TYR A 518 5.30 -17.45 44.69
C TYR A 518 3.90 -17.88 44.26
N ARG A 519 3.03 -18.26 45.22
CA ARG A 519 1.61 -18.56 44.94
C ARG A 519 0.88 -17.34 44.40
N MET A 520 1.07 -16.17 45.02
CA MET A 520 0.49 -14.93 44.52
C MET A 520 0.97 -14.60 43.10
N ASN A 521 2.25 -14.82 42.81
CA ASN A 521 2.83 -14.64 41.48
C ASN A 521 2.22 -15.59 40.44
N TYR A 522 1.93 -16.83 40.82
CA TYR A 522 1.22 -17.78 39.99
C TYR A 522 -0.22 -17.33 39.69
N TYR A 523 -0.95 -16.88 40.72
CA TYR A 523 -2.34 -16.44 40.56
C TYR A 523 -2.48 -15.15 39.78
N GLN A 524 -1.57 -14.19 39.94
CA GLN A 524 -1.60 -12.99 39.09
C GLN A 524 -1.30 -13.32 37.62
N LEU A 525 -0.45 -14.33 37.34
CA LEU A 525 -0.22 -14.79 35.98
C LEU A 525 -1.48 -15.44 35.41
N LYS A 526 -2.13 -16.29 36.20
CA LYS A 526 -3.37 -16.97 35.82
C LYS A 526 -4.49 -15.98 35.49
N LEU A 527 -4.72 -14.99 36.36
CA LEU A 527 -5.71 -13.92 36.16
C LEU A 527 -5.53 -13.14 34.85
N ARG A 528 -4.35 -13.18 34.23
CA ARG A 528 -4.12 -12.51 32.94
C ARG A 528 -4.67 -13.28 31.75
N LYS A 529 -4.98 -14.57 31.88
CA LYS A 529 -5.59 -15.41 30.82
C LYS A 529 -6.92 -16.06 31.24
N GLU A 530 -7.16 -16.30 32.51
CA GLU A 530 -8.33 -17.03 33.00
C GLU A 530 -8.71 -16.65 34.45
N ALA A 531 -9.92 -17.00 34.87
CA ALA A 531 -10.37 -16.77 36.24
C ALA A 531 -9.69 -17.74 37.24
N LEU A 532 -9.56 -17.29 38.49
CA LEU A 532 -9.14 -18.16 39.60
C LEU A 532 -10.21 -19.21 39.91
N THR A 533 -9.79 -20.38 40.38
CA THR A 533 -10.70 -21.41 40.89
C THR A 533 -11.14 -21.09 42.32
N ASN A 534 -12.20 -21.74 42.79
CA ASN A 534 -12.68 -21.58 44.17
C ASN A 534 -11.58 -21.80 45.22
N GLU A 535 -10.75 -22.83 45.04
CA GLU A 535 -9.64 -23.14 45.96
C GLU A 535 -8.58 -22.02 45.99
N GLU A 536 -8.26 -21.45 44.83
CA GLU A 536 -7.30 -20.34 44.71
C GLU A 536 -7.89 -19.03 45.28
N THR A 537 -9.19 -18.81 45.10
CA THR A 537 -9.92 -17.69 45.72
C THR A 537 -9.95 -17.82 47.24
N GLU A 538 -10.22 -19.00 47.78
CA GLU A 538 -10.20 -19.27 49.23
C GLU A 538 -8.82 -18.98 49.84
N PHE A 539 -7.75 -19.38 49.15
CA PHE A 539 -6.39 -19.02 49.55
C PHE A 539 -6.21 -17.49 49.64
N CYS A 540 -6.62 -16.75 48.59
CA CYS A 540 -6.50 -15.29 48.55
C CYS A 540 -7.31 -14.61 49.67
N VAL A 541 -8.51 -15.12 49.98
CA VAL A 541 -9.34 -14.62 51.10
C VAL A 541 -8.59 -14.76 52.41
N LYS A 542 -7.97 -15.91 52.68
CA LYS A 542 -7.20 -16.14 53.91
C LYS A 542 -6.06 -15.14 54.07
N ILE A 543 -5.20 -15.01 53.05
CA ILE A 543 -4.03 -14.12 53.13
C ILE A 543 -4.40 -12.63 53.08
N SER A 544 -5.61 -12.26 52.63
CA SER A 544 -6.09 -10.87 52.68
C SER A 544 -6.35 -10.35 54.11
N SER A 545 -6.48 -11.26 55.09
CA SER A 545 -6.77 -10.94 56.49
C SER A 545 -5.57 -11.14 57.42
N ASP A 546 -4.77 -12.18 57.19
CA ASP A 546 -3.82 -12.70 58.18
C ASP A 546 -2.35 -12.27 57.97
N GLU A 547 -2.04 -11.58 56.86
CA GLU A 547 -0.66 -11.28 56.42
C GLU A 547 -0.26 -9.80 56.57
N GLU A 548 0.99 -9.48 56.22
CA GLU A 548 1.50 -8.11 56.17
C GLU A 548 0.75 -7.25 55.13
N ALA A 549 0.75 -5.93 55.30
CA ALA A 549 -0.01 -4.97 54.49
C ALA A 549 0.22 -5.12 52.97
N SER A 550 1.47 -5.35 52.53
CA SER A 550 1.79 -5.55 51.11
C SER A 550 1.15 -6.82 50.53
N ILE A 551 1.22 -7.93 51.27
CA ILE A 551 0.60 -9.22 50.89
C ILE A 551 -0.93 -9.08 50.88
N ARG A 552 -1.50 -8.43 51.91
CA ARG A 552 -2.94 -8.15 51.99
C ARG A 552 -3.43 -7.32 50.81
N ALA A 553 -2.70 -6.25 50.47
CA ALA A 553 -3.03 -5.42 49.31
C ALA A 553 -3.02 -6.25 48.02
N GLY A 554 -1.98 -7.05 47.79
CA GLY A 554 -1.91 -7.93 46.62
C GLY A 554 -3.03 -8.97 46.58
N ALA A 555 -3.37 -9.60 47.71
CA ALA A 555 -4.47 -10.55 47.80
C ALA A 555 -5.83 -9.94 47.45
N LEU A 556 -6.09 -8.72 47.94
CA LEU A 556 -7.31 -7.96 47.61
C LEU A 556 -7.38 -7.62 46.12
N ILE A 557 -6.24 -7.33 45.47
CA ILE A 557 -6.18 -7.15 44.01
C ILE A 557 -6.57 -8.44 43.27
N LEU A 558 -6.04 -9.59 43.70
CA LEU A 558 -6.37 -10.89 43.09
C LEU A 558 -7.86 -11.26 43.24
N LEU A 559 -8.51 -10.77 44.30
CA LEU A 559 -9.94 -10.94 44.55
C LEU A 559 -10.84 -9.95 43.79
N GLY A 560 -10.26 -8.97 43.07
CA GLY A 560 -11.02 -7.90 42.41
C GLY A 560 -11.56 -6.83 43.37
N GLU A 561 -11.13 -6.83 44.64
CA GLU A 561 -11.57 -5.89 45.67
C GLU A 561 -10.77 -4.58 45.63
N HIS A 562 -10.76 -3.91 44.46
CA HIS A 562 -9.88 -2.78 44.17
C HIS A 562 -10.00 -1.61 45.17
N SER A 563 -11.20 -1.31 45.66
CA SER A 563 -11.40 -0.25 46.68
C SER A 563 -10.67 -0.57 47.99
N ARG A 564 -10.81 -1.79 48.51
CA ARG A 564 -10.15 -2.23 49.73
C ARG A 564 -8.64 -2.37 49.54
N ALA A 565 -8.19 -2.81 48.36
CA ALA A 565 -6.78 -2.83 48.01
C ALA A 565 -6.16 -1.42 48.10
N ASN A 566 -6.81 -0.42 47.51
CA ASN A 566 -6.34 0.98 47.56
C ASN A 566 -6.27 1.54 48.99
N GLU A 567 -7.25 1.22 49.85
CA GLU A 567 -7.22 1.62 51.26
C GLU A 567 -5.98 1.07 51.99
N VAL A 568 -5.62 -0.19 51.74
CA VAL A 568 -4.43 -0.82 52.34
C VAL A 568 -3.15 -0.22 51.77
N ILE A 569 -3.09 0.05 50.45
CA ILE A 569 -1.92 0.65 49.79
C ILE A 569 -1.65 2.07 50.31
N GLU A 570 -2.70 2.86 50.58
CA GLU A 570 -2.55 4.21 51.13
C GLU A 570 -2.07 4.23 52.58
N GLN A 571 -2.15 3.10 53.30
CA GLN A 571 -1.62 2.95 54.66
C GLN A 571 -0.14 2.54 54.68
N LEU A 572 0.44 2.14 53.54
CA LEU A 572 1.86 1.85 53.44
C LEU A 572 2.70 3.13 53.60
N ASN A 573 3.88 3.00 54.18
CA ASN A 573 4.85 4.09 54.17
C ASN A 573 5.33 4.37 52.73
N GLU A 574 5.84 5.58 52.45
CA GLU A 574 6.19 6.01 51.09
C GLU A 574 7.18 5.08 50.37
N THR A 575 8.13 4.48 51.11
CA THR A 575 9.09 3.53 50.54
C THR A 575 8.41 2.25 50.10
N ALA A 576 7.66 1.60 51.00
CA ALA A 576 6.92 0.36 50.71
C ALA A 576 5.84 0.58 49.65
N LYS A 577 5.19 1.74 49.65
CA LYS A 577 4.21 2.14 48.64
C LYS A 577 4.84 2.28 47.26
N THR A 578 6.01 2.91 47.17
CA THR A 578 6.76 3.07 45.91
C THR A 578 7.21 1.71 45.37
N GLU A 579 7.73 0.86 46.25
CA GLU A 579 8.12 -0.51 45.91
C GLU A 579 6.94 -1.35 45.45
N PHE A 580 5.84 -1.36 46.20
CA PHE A 580 4.63 -2.12 45.84
C PHE A 580 4.08 -1.71 44.47
N LYS A 581 4.07 -0.41 44.16
CA LYS A 581 3.63 0.11 42.86
C LYS A 581 4.54 -0.28 41.69
N SER A 582 5.78 -0.69 41.96
CA SER A 582 6.69 -1.22 40.94
C SER A 582 6.39 -2.68 40.58
N TYR A 583 5.64 -3.40 41.42
CA TYR A 583 5.33 -4.80 41.19
C TYR A 583 4.22 -4.98 40.14
N PRO A 584 4.32 -6.00 39.27
CA PRO A 584 3.34 -6.26 38.22
C PRO A 584 1.91 -6.52 38.71
N ILE A 585 1.74 -6.95 39.97
CA ILE A 585 0.40 -7.19 40.53
C ILE A 585 -0.42 -5.90 40.59
N TYR A 586 0.24 -4.74 40.76
CA TYR A 586 -0.41 -3.43 40.77
C TYR A 586 -1.07 -3.09 39.42
N ASN A 587 -0.53 -3.58 38.30
CA ASN A 587 -1.10 -3.36 36.96
C ASN A 587 -2.52 -3.93 36.81
N LEU A 588 -2.90 -4.91 37.64
CA LEU A 588 -4.24 -5.50 37.62
C LEU A 588 -5.32 -4.56 38.17
N LEU A 589 -4.97 -3.49 38.90
CA LEU A 589 -5.94 -2.48 39.36
C LEU A 589 -6.56 -1.66 38.22
N ASN A 590 -5.86 -1.54 37.09
CA ASN A 590 -6.26 -0.69 35.96
C ASN A 590 -6.83 -1.48 34.78
N ARG A 591 -6.97 -2.82 34.89
CA ARG A 591 -7.67 -3.61 33.88
C ARG A 591 -9.16 -3.47 34.13
N GLU A 592 -9.84 -2.69 33.30
CA GLU A 592 -11.30 -2.82 33.18
C GLU A 592 -11.58 -4.29 32.82
N CYS A 593 -12.39 -4.96 33.64
CA CYS A 593 -12.82 -6.32 33.35
C CYS A 593 -13.70 -6.27 32.10
N ASP A 594 -13.13 -6.62 30.95
CA ASP A 594 -13.91 -7.03 29.78
C ASP A 594 -14.59 -8.37 30.14
N HIS A 595 -15.76 -8.28 30.78
CA HIS A 595 -16.67 -9.39 31.03
C HIS A 595 -17.68 -9.54 29.90
#